data_AF-A0A2A2FKS9-F1
#
_entry.id   AF-A0A2A2FKS9-F1
#
_cell.length_a   1.000
_cell.length_b   1.000
_cell.length_c   1.000
_cell.angle_alpha   90.00
_cell.angle_beta   90.00
_cell.angle_gamma   90.00
#
_symmetry.space_group_name_H-M   'P 1'
#
loop_
_entity.id
_entity.type
_entity.pdbx_description
1 polymer ?
#
loop_
_entity_poly.entity_id
_entity_poly.type
_entity_poly.pdbx_seq_one_letter_code
_entity_poly.pdbx_strand_id
1 'polypeptide(L)'
;MKRRTLILLLGGGGSAALSTGTGAFSSATAERGVSMDVVEDKNAFVGYRSEDRTLPDDLNGDGTVDLVTVTNQFTQKIEFVDAVIDEGADYFAEPNVPEENFEPGDSATVTAEPTEYPDDGIKVAVTVKIKGTGVAAEVFGDTATRRFQITKTSTVVHYNGKGTINVEGQPENSDTIEVDVYSIPNGSPTKQEKQDSLASAETVKVEPNSNENLSGWVVAVEVGGDIYQHPGWNESTCSFHAPKQGPGVPVDSPPDCE
;
A
#
# COMPACT_ATOMS: atom_id res chain seq x y z
N MET A 1 -13.91 -86.03 20.16
CA MET A 1 -13.49 -84.79 20.87
C MET A 1 -14.50 -84.50 21.98
N LYS A 2 -13.97 -84.14 23.15
CA LYS A 2 -14.61 -83.69 24.41
C LYS A 2 -15.58 -82.51 24.15
N ARG A 3 -16.68 -82.19 24.86
CA ARG A 3 -17.46 -82.65 26.04
C ARG A 3 -18.80 -81.85 25.97
N ARG A 4 -19.98 -82.50 25.96
CA ARG A 4 -21.09 -82.48 26.97
C ARG A 4 -21.51 -81.09 27.51
N THR A 5 -22.70 -80.59 27.16
CA THR A 5 -24.00 -80.67 27.90
C THR A 5 -24.08 -79.80 29.15
N LEU A 6 -24.96 -78.77 29.19
CA LEU A 6 -26.04 -78.63 30.21
C LEU A 6 -26.92 -77.37 29.96
N ILE A 7 -28.22 -77.60 29.98
CA ILE A 7 -29.36 -76.65 30.06
C ILE A 7 -29.38 -75.98 31.45
N LEU A 8 -29.79 -74.71 31.59
CA LEU A 8 -30.82 -74.36 32.60
C LEU A 8 -31.40 -72.95 32.40
N LEU A 9 -32.72 -72.96 32.34
CA LEU A 9 -33.68 -71.85 32.27
C LEU A 9 -34.32 -71.75 33.66
N LEU A 10 -34.90 -70.57 34.01
CA LEU A 10 -35.59 -70.20 35.27
C LEU A 10 -34.63 -69.87 36.43
N GLY A 11 -34.76 -68.80 37.20
CA GLY A 11 -35.83 -67.84 37.44
C GLY A 11 -35.62 -67.30 38.88
N GLY A 12 -36.05 -66.08 39.20
CA GLY A 12 -36.07 -65.61 40.59
C GLY A 12 -35.79 -64.13 40.76
N GLY A 13 -36.78 -63.39 41.22
CA GLY A 13 -36.75 -61.93 41.36
C GLY A 13 -35.87 -61.41 42.50
N GLY A 14 -35.53 -60.13 42.36
CA GLY A 14 -34.89 -59.32 43.39
C GLY A 14 -35.15 -57.86 43.07
N SER A 15 -36.14 -57.27 43.73
CA SER A 15 -36.42 -55.84 43.74
C SER A 15 -35.29 -55.05 44.44
N ALA A 16 -35.25 -53.76 44.12
CA ALA A 16 -34.62 -52.65 44.85
C ALA A 16 -33.13 -52.36 44.57
N ALA A 17 -32.92 -51.40 43.66
CA ALA A 17 -32.18 -50.18 44.00
C ALA A 17 -32.53 -49.08 42.98
N LEU A 18 -33.49 -48.21 43.34
CA LEU A 18 -33.58 -46.89 42.76
C LEU A 18 -32.34 -46.11 43.22
N SER A 19 -31.26 -46.22 42.45
CA SER A 19 -30.10 -45.35 42.58
C SER A 19 -30.43 -44.05 41.84
N THR A 20 -31.05 -43.12 42.56
CA THR A 20 -31.02 -41.71 42.20
C THR A 20 -29.57 -41.24 42.28
N GLY A 21 -28.85 -41.32 41.16
CA GLY A 21 -27.58 -40.64 40.95
C GLY A 21 -27.85 -39.18 40.63
N THR A 22 -27.99 -38.35 41.65
CA THR A 22 -27.78 -36.90 41.49
C THR A 22 -26.30 -36.65 41.27
N GLY A 23 -25.97 -35.90 40.21
CA GLY A 23 -24.72 -35.13 40.18
C GLY A 23 -23.63 -35.69 39.27
N ALA A 24 -23.74 -35.39 37.98
CA ALA A 24 -22.61 -34.85 37.22
C ALA A 24 -23.19 -34.07 36.05
N PHE A 25 -23.40 -32.77 36.23
CA PHE A 25 -23.41 -31.87 35.08
C PHE A 25 -22.01 -31.98 34.49
N SER A 26 -21.84 -32.81 33.46
CA SER A 26 -20.68 -32.66 32.58
C SER A 26 -20.84 -31.29 31.95
N SER A 27 -20.04 -30.34 32.40
CA SER A 27 -19.78 -29.12 31.64
C SER A 27 -19.08 -29.56 30.36
N ALA A 28 -19.88 -29.83 29.32
CA ALA A 28 -19.37 -29.79 27.96
C ALA A 28 -19.00 -28.31 27.72
N THR A 29 -17.74 -27.98 27.94
CA THR A 29 -17.15 -26.77 27.39
C THR A 29 -17.14 -26.98 25.88
N ALA A 30 -18.24 -26.61 25.23
CA ALA A 30 -18.28 -26.53 23.78
C ALA A 30 -17.43 -25.32 23.40
N GLU A 31 -16.19 -25.58 22.99
CA GLU A 31 -15.36 -24.64 22.25
C GLU A 31 -16.09 -24.35 20.93
N ARG A 32 -17.02 -23.40 20.96
CA ARG A 32 -17.60 -22.82 19.76
C ARG A 32 -16.55 -21.88 19.17
N GLY A 33 -15.62 -22.44 18.40
CA GLY A 33 -14.86 -21.65 17.43
C GLY A 33 -15.83 -21.23 16.32
N VAL A 34 -16.48 -20.08 16.50
CA VAL A 34 -17.29 -19.48 15.44
C VAL A 34 -16.32 -18.75 14.52
N SER A 35 -16.01 -19.35 13.37
CA SER A 35 -15.40 -18.64 12.25
C SER A 35 -16.53 -17.87 11.56
N MET A 36 -16.52 -16.55 11.70
CA MET A 36 -17.47 -15.67 11.02
C MET A 36 -16.77 -15.14 9.77
N ASP A 37 -17.33 -15.46 8.60
CA ASP A 37 -16.97 -14.78 7.35
C ASP A 37 -17.35 -13.31 7.50
N VAL A 38 -16.34 -12.44 7.52
CA VAL A 38 -16.55 -11.00 7.55
C VAL A 38 -16.94 -10.62 6.13
N VAL A 39 -18.17 -10.13 5.94
CA VAL A 39 -18.58 -9.36 4.75
C VAL A 39 -18.23 -7.89 5.00
N GLU A 40 -18.17 -7.03 3.99
CA GLU A 40 -18.22 -5.58 4.18
C GLU A 40 -19.56 -5.20 4.86
N ASP A 41 -19.62 -5.32 6.17
CA ASP A 41 -20.74 -4.87 7.00
C ASP A 41 -20.19 -3.84 7.98
N LYS A 42 -20.75 -2.63 7.90
CA LYS A 42 -20.47 -1.54 8.84
C LYS A 42 -20.75 -1.90 10.31
N ASN A 43 -21.43 -3.02 10.58
CA ASN A 43 -21.72 -3.56 11.90
C ASN A 43 -20.88 -4.81 12.27
N ALA A 44 -19.84 -5.14 11.50
CA ALA A 44 -18.93 -6.23 11.86
C ALA A 44 -18.16 -5.88 13.14
N PHE A 45 -17.97 -6.84 14.04
CA PHE A 45 -17.23 -6.63 15.29
C PHE A 45 -15.80 -6.10 15.08
N VAL A 46 -15.28 -6.25 13.87
CA VAL A 46 -14.06 -5.61 13.38
C VAL A 46 -14.41 -4.84 12.11
N GLY A 47 -14.27 -3.52 12.15
CA GLY A 47 -14.28 -2.71 10.93
C GLY A 47 -12.98 -2.94 10.18
N TYR A 48 -13.05 -3.20 8.88
CA TYR A 48 -11.89 -3.33 8.01
C TYR A 48 -12.14 -2.48 6.77
N ARG A 49 -11.22 -1.56 6.48
CA ARG A 49 -11.31 -0.68 5.32
C ARG A 49 -9.99 -0.72 4.55
N SER A 50 -10.11 -1.08 3.29
CA SER A 50 -9.07 -1.03 2.26
C SER A 50 -9.55 -0.12 1.14
N GLU A 51 -8.68 0.72 0.60
CA GLU A 51 -9.00 1.68 -0.46
C GLU A 51 -7.85 1.68 -1.47
N ASP A 52 -8.14 1.94 -2.74
CA ASP A 52 -7.11 2.09 -3.77
C ASP A 52 -6.18 3.27 -3.43
N ARG A 53 -4.89 3.12 -3.71
CA ARG A 53 -3.83 4.07 -3.35
C ARG A 53 -2.92 4.42 -4.54
N THR A 54 -2.31 5.60 -4.48
CA THR A 54 -1.37 6.09 -5.50
C THR A 54 -0.01 6.39 -4.89
N LEU A 55 1.00 5.55 -5.10
CA LEU A 55 2.33 5.79 -4.54
C LEU A 55 3.04 6.98 -5.18
N PRO A 56 3.87 7.70 -4.42
CA PRO A 56 3.94 7.66 -2.96
C PRO A 56 2.71 8.37 -2.35
N ASP A 57 1.85 7.63 -1.66
CA ASP A 57 0.77 8.17 -0.84
C ASP A 57 1.18 7.86 0.61
N ASP A 58 1.57 8.91 1.31
CA ASP A 58 1.89 8.88 2.73
C ASP A 58 0.98 9.91 3.40
N LEU A 59 -0.22 9.43 3.76
CA LEU A 59 -1.29 10.27 4.30
C LEU A 59 -0.96 10.84 5.68
N ASN A 60 -0.07 10.17 6.42
CA ASN A 60 0.21 10.48 7.81
C ASN A 60 1.61 11.12 8.00
N GLY A 61 2.45 11.13 6.96
CA GLY A 61 3.78 11.72 6.93
C GLY A 61 4.86 10.86 7.62
N ASP A 62 4.62 9.56 7.80
CA ASP A 62 5.54 8.65 8.51
C ASP A 62 6.55 7.94 7.60
N GLY A 63 6.50 8.20 6.29
CA GLY A 63 7.37 7.59 5.28
C GLY A 63 6.94 6.18 4.87
N THR A 64 5.78 5.70 5.31
CA THR A 64 5.23 4.38 5.00
C THR A 64 3.88 4.50 4.28
N VAL A 65 3.46 3.41 3.66
CA VAL A 65 2.19 3.35 2.92
C VAL A 65 1.10 2.84 3.86
N ASP A 66 0.02 3.61 4.00
CA ASP A 66 -1.19 3.20 4.71
C ASP A 66 -1.92 2.08 3.95
N LEU A 67 -1.77 0.83 4.39
CA LEU A 67 -2.36 -0.32 3.70
C LEU A 67 -3.86 -0.47 4.04
N VAL A 68 -4.17 -0.66 5.33
CA VAL A 68 -5.55 -0.93 5.78
C VAL A 68 -5.84 -0.29 7.12
N THR A 69 -7.05 0.25 7.27
CA THR A 69 -7.54 0.75 8.56
C THR A 69 -8.45 -0.29 9.22
N VAL A 70 -8.16 -0.61 10.47
CA VAL A 70 -8.96 -1.50 11.31
C VAL A 70 -9.62 -0.70 12.43
N THR A 71 -10.93 -0.89 12.62
CA THR A 71 -11.70 -0.24 13.68
C THR A 71 -12.17 -1.27 14.69
N ASN A 72 -11.89 -1.03 15.98
CA ASN A 72 -12.41 -1.87 17.05
C ASN A 72 -13.91 -1.60 17.25
N GLN A 73 -14.78 -2.52 16.83
CA GLN A 73 -16.22 -2.46 17.13
C GLN A 73 -16.65 -3.39 18.27
N PHE A 74 -15.71 -4.05 18.95
CA PHE A 74 -16.02 -4.77 20.17
C PHE A 74 -16.29 -3.81 21.33
N THR A 75 -17.02 -4.27 22.34
CA THR A 75 -17.25 -3.52 23.58
C THR A 75 -16.05 -3.52 24.53
N GLN A 76 -14.92 -4.08 24.11
CA GLN A 76 -13.72 -4.30 24.90
C GLN A 76 -12.48 -3.95 24.10
N LYS A 77 -11.39 -3.70 24.81
CA LYS A 77 -10.08 -3.43 24.23
C LYS A 77 -9.52 -4.63 23.47
N ILE A 78 -8.92 -4.35 22.32
CA ILE A 78 -8.20 -5.31 21.47
C ILE A 78 -6.79 -4.80 21.15
N GLU A 79 -5.95 -5.68 20.63
CA GLU A 79 -4.58 -5.43 20.19
C GLU A 79 -4.33 -6.13 18.85
N PHE A 80 -3.42 -5.60 18.04
CA PHE A 80 -2.90 -6.34 16.90
C PHE A 80 -2.00 -7.48 17.38
N VAL A 81 -2.16 -8.64 16.75
CA VAL A 81 -1.25 -9.77 16.94
C VAL A 81 -0.27 -9.84 15.78
N ASP A 82 -0.75 -9.60 14.56
CA ASP A 82 -0.03 -9.85 13.33
C ASP A 82 -0.76 -9.22 12.14
N ALA A 83 -0.01 -8.88 11.09
CA ALA A 83 -0.56 -8.54 9.79
C ALA A 83 0.33 -9.11 8.68
N VAL A 84 -0.31 -9.66 7.64
CA VAL A 84 0.36 -10.34 6.54
C VAL A 84 -0.16 -9.76 5.22
N ILE A 85 0.74 -9.39 4.32
CA ILE A 85 0.37 -9.05 2.94
C ILE A 85 0.28 -10.37 2.16
N ASP A 86 -0.95 -10.77 1.79
CA ASP A 86 -1.20 -12.02 1.08
C ASP A 86 -0.94 -11.88 -0.43
N GLU A 87 -1.23 -10.71 -0.99
CA GLU A 87 -0.98 -10.35 -2.39
C GLU A 87 -0.23 -9.03 -2.44
N GLY A 88 0.78 -8.93 -3.30
CA GLY A 88 1.60 -7.72 -3.45
C GLY A 88 2.80 -7.63 -2.49
N ALA A 89 3.10 -8.68 -1.73
CA ALA A 89 4.17 -8.70 -0.72
C ALA A 89 5.57 -8.37 -1.29
N ASP A 90 5.84 -8.67 -2.57
CA ASP A 90 7.14 -8.38 -3.19
C ASP A 90 7.45 -6.87 -3.28
N TYR A 91 6.43 -6.01 -3.17
CA TYR A 91 6.53 -4.55 -3.29
C TYR A 91 6.65 -3.83 -1.94
N PHE A 92 6.62 -4.58 -0.83
CA PHE A 92 6.64 -4.03 0.52
C PHE A 92 7.61 -4.78 1.43
N ALA A 93 8.12 -4.07 2.42
CA ALA A 93 8.72 -4.69 3.59
C ALA A 93 7.64 -5.37 4.46
N GLU A 94 8.08 -5.97 5.57
CA GLU A 94 7.15 -6.55 6.55
C GLU A 94 6.16 -5.48 7.06
N PRO A 95 4.86 -5.80 7.19
CA PRO A 95 3.86 -4.86 7.68
C PRO A 95 4.14 -4.40 9.10
N ASN A 96 4.01 -3.11 9.33
CA ASN A 96 4.02 -2.51 10.65
C ASN A 96 2.60 -2.50 11.23
N VAL A 97 2.45 -3.14 12.38
CA VAL A 97 1.21 -3.13 13.16
C VAL A 97 1.38 -2.22 14.38
N PRO A 98 0.40 -1.35 14.67
CA PRO A 98 0.40 -0.54 15.88
C PRO A 98 0.53 -1.39 17.16
N GLU A 99 1.51 -1.03 18.00
CA GLU A 99 1.80 -1.74 19.26
C GLU A 99 0.79 -1.42 20.38
N GLU A 100 0.04 -0.33 20.25
CA GLU A 100 -0.91 0.11 21.27
C GLU A 100 -2.22 -0.67 21.19
N ASN A 101 -2.85 -0.89 22.33
CA ASN A 101 -4.18 -1.49 22.38
C ASN A 101 -5.24 -0.42 22.07
N PHE A 102 -6.20 -0.71 21.21
CA PHE A 102 -7.27 0.22 20.83
C PHE A 102 -8.55 -0.02 21.65
N GLU A 103 -9.09 1.05 22.23
CA GLU A 103 -10.37 1.03 22.95
C GLU A 103 -11.55 0.83 21.98
N PRO A 104 -12.75 0.48 22.47
CA PRO A 104 -13.95 0.43 21.65
C PRO A 104 -14.19 1.73 20.86
N GLY A 105 -14.29 1.63 19.54
CA GLY A 105 -14.47 2.74 18.62
C GLY A 105 -13.19 3.32 18.04
N ASP A 106 -12.02 3.00 18.61
CA ASP A 106 -10.74 3.46 18.08
C ASP A 106 -10.43 2.76 16.75
N SER A 107 -9.64 3.45 15.92
CA SER A 107 -9.14 2.92 14.65
C SER A 107 -7.63 3.01 14.62
N ALA A 108 -7.03 2.04 13.95
CA ALA A 108 -5.58 1.92 13.80
C ALA A 108 -5.26 1.45 12.38
N THR A 109 -4.15 1.93 11.83
CA THR A 109 -3.74 1.64 10.46
C THR A 109 -2.55 0.69 10.46
N VAL A 110 -2.61 -0.33 9.61
CA VAL A 110 -1.45 -1.17 9.28
C VAL A 110 -0.72 -0.50 8.12
N THR A 111 0.58 -0.30 8.27
CA THR A 111 1.42 0.36 7.26
C THR A 111 2.53 -0.56 6.77
N ALA A 112 3.20 -0.21 5.67
CA ALA A 112 4.42 -0.90 5.24
C ALA A 112 5.34 0.03 4.42
N GLU A 113 6.65 -0.19 4.53
CA GLU A 113 7.63 0.50 3.68
C GLU A 113 7.59 -0.09 2.26
N PRO A 114 7.46 0.74 1.21
CA PRO A 114 7.53 0.26 -0.17
C PRO A 114 8.98 -0.13 -0.52
N THR A 115 9.18 -1.32 -1.05
CA THR A 115 10.49 -1.80 -1.55
C THR A 115 10.65 -1.60 -3.05
N GLU A 116 9.54 -1.58 -3.79
CA GLU A 116 9.49 -1.40 -5.23
C GLU A 116 8.22 -0.64 -5.62
N TYR A 117 8.31 0.21 -6.65
CA TYR A 117 7.18 0.97 -7.17
C TYR A 117 6.72 0.35 -8.49
N PRO A 118 5.54 -0.28 -8.53
CA PRO A 118 5.10 -0.97 -9.73
C PRO A 118 4.71 0.03 -10.82
N ASP A 119 5.21 -0.16 -12.04
CA ASP A 119 4.86 0.71 -13.18
C ASP A 119 3.39 0.56 -13.59
N ASP A 120 2.83 -0.64 -13.43
CA ASP A 120 1.42 -0.96 -13.61
C ASP A 120 0.75 -1.20 -12.26
N GLY A 121 -0.48 -0.73 -12.06
CA GLY A 121 -1.14 -0.87 -10.76
C GLY A 121 -1.26 -2.32 -10.29
N ILE A 122 -0.76 -2.62 -9.09
CA ILE A 122 -0.79 -3.95 -8.47
C ILE A 122 -2.00 -4.11 -7.55
N LYS A 123 -2.45 -5.35 -7.37
CA LYS A 123 -3.45 -5.68 -6.34
C LYS A 123 -2.75 -6.04 -5.05
N VAL A 124 -3.28 -5.52 -3.95
CA VAL A 124 -2.80 -5.79 -2.60
C VAL A 124 -3.93 -6.34 -1.75
N ALA A 125 -3.59 -7.29 -0.88
CA ALA A 125 -4.49 -7.89 0.09
C ALA A 125 -3.74 -8.02 1.42
N VAL A 126 -4.36 -7.58 2.52
CA VAL A 126 -3.75 -7.66 3.87
C VAL A 126 -4.65 -8.44 4.82
N THR A 127 -4.16 -9.54 5.35
CA THR A 127 -4.81 -10.27 6.45
C THR A 127 -4.33 -9.73 7.78
N VAL A 128 -5.27 -9.38 8.66
CA VAL A 128 -4.97 -8.87 10.01
C VAL A 128 -5.47 -9.83 11.08
N LYS A 129 -4.66 -10.04 12.12
CA LYS A 129 -5.03 -10.80 13.31
C LYS A 129 -5.07 -9.88 14.51
N ILE A 130 -6.15 -9.96 15.25
CA ILE A 130 -6.37 -9.16 16.46
C ILE A 130 -6.84 -10.05 17.61
N LYS A 131 -6.59 -9.58 18.83
CA LYS A 131 -6.95 -10.28 20.04
C LYS A 131 -7.45 -9.33 21.10
N GLY A 132 -8.39 -9.79 21.92
CA GLY A 132 -8.85 -9.09 23.10
C GLY A 132 -9.21 -10.08 24.20
N THR A 133 -9.78 -9.57 25.30
CA THR A 133 -10.13 -10.42 26.45
C THR A 133 -11.29 -11.35 26.10
N GLY A 134 -11.00 -12.62 25.80
CA GLY A 134 -12.02 -13.61 25.43
C GLY A 134 -12.51 -13.52 23.98
N VAL A 135 -11.83 -12.75 23.13
CA VAL A 135 -12.09 -12.67 21.69
C VAL A 135 -10.77 -12.74 20.93
N ALA A 136 -10.81 -13.38 19.77
CA ALA A 136 -9.76 -13.31 18.76
C ALA A 136 -10.46 -13.28 17.40
N ALA A 137 -9.91 -12.52 16.46
CA ALA A 137 -10.43 -12.46 15.11
C ALA A 137 -9.27 -12.39 14.12
N GLU A 138 -9.50 -12.99 12.96
CA GLU A 138 -8.64 -12.91 11.80
C GLU A 138 -9.51 -12.41 10.65
N VAL A 139 -9.07 -11.35 9.99
CA VAL A 139 -9.80 -10.73 8.89
C VAL A 139 -8.96 -10.90 7.63
N PHE A 140 -9.42 -11.80 6.75
CA PHE A 140 -8.72 -12.11 5.51
C PHE A 140 -8.88 -10.99 4.47
N GLY A 141 -7.75 -10.51 3.97
CA GLY A 141 -7.70 -9.46 2.94
C GLY A 141 -7.90 -10.00 1.52
N ASP A 142 -7.63 -11.28 1.28
CA ASP A 142 -7.66 -11.95 -0.03
C ASP A 142 -9.08 -12.21 -0.60
N THR A 143 -10.07 -11.48 -0.09
CA THR A 143 -11.46 -11.53 -0.56
C THR A 143 -11.69 -10.54 -1.70
N ALA A 144 -12.68 -10.80 -2.55
CA ALA A 144 -12.95 -9.94 -3.71
C ALA A 144 -13.30 -8.48 -3.35
N THR A 145 -13.74 -8.22 -2.11
CA THR A 145 -14.15 -6.89 -1.63
C THR A 145 -13.11 -6.20 -0.75
N ARG A 146 -11.97 -6.84 -0.46
CA ARG A 146 -10.90 -6.27 0.39
C ARG A 146 -9.55 -6.14 -0.32
N ARG A 147 -9.46 -6.67 -1.54
CA ARG A 147 -8.37 -6.33 -2.44
C ARG A 147 -8.51 -4.87 -2.85
N PHE A 148 -7.40 -4.16 -2.81
CA PHE A 148 -7.29 -2.80 -3.31
C PHE A 148 -6.13 -2.69 -4.29
N GLN A 149 -6.14 -1.66 -5.11
CA GLN A 149 -5.12 -1.43 -6.11
C GLN A 149 -4.15 -0.35 -5.64
N ILE A 150 -2.86 -0.61 -5.83
CA ILE A 150 -1.81 0.38 -5.64
C ILE A 150 -1.23 0.71 -7.01
N THR A 151 -1.32 1.97 -7.41
CA THR A 151 -0.74 2.49 -8.65
C THR A 151 0.41 3.43 -8.36
N LYS A 152 1.46 3.45 -9.18
CA LYS A 152 2.47 4.52 -9.14
C LYS A 152 1.86 5.78 -9.71
N THR A 153 2.00 6.89 -9.00
CA THR A 153 1.73 8.21 -9.56
C THR A 153 2.80 8.45 -10.62
N SER A 154 2.37 8.60 -11.88
CA SER A 154 3.31 8.95 -12.94
C SER A 154 3.85 10.34 -12.66
N THR A 155 5.15 10.46 -12.41
CA THR A 155 5.81 11.76 -12.37
C THR A 155 5.58 12.44 -13.72
N VAL A 156 5.13 13.69 -13.71
CA VAL A 156 5.02 14.49 -14.93
C VAL A 156 5.72 15.81 -14.71
N VAL A 157 6.71 16.09 -15.55
CA VAL A 157 7.33 17.42 -15.59
C VAL A 157 6.51 18.31 -16.50
N HIS A 158 5.88 19.34 -15.95
CA HIS A 158 5.18 20.37 -16.69
C HIS A 158 6.10 21.56 -16.96
N TYR A 159 6.21 21.96 -18.23
CA TYR A 159 6.94 23.15 -18.64
C TYR A 159 5.99 24.33 -18.74
N ASN A 160 6.21 25.37 -17.93
CA ASN A 160 5.34 26.55 -17.83
C ASN A 160 6.00 27.81 -18.42
N GLY A 161 6.76 27.63 -19.50
CA GLY A 161 7.41 28.71 -20.24
C GLY A 161 8.92 28.61 -20.21
N LYS A 162 9.60 29.77 -20.21
CA LYS A 162 11.06 29.83 -20.31
C LYS A 162 11.69 29.54 -18.95
N GLY A 163 12.11 28.30 -18.75
CA GLY A 163 12.83 27.89 -17.55
C GLY A 163 11.95 27.67 -16.33
N THR A 164 10.62 27.74 -16.47
CA THR A 164 9.69 27.40 -15.38
C THR A 164 9.25 25.95 -15.53
N ILE A 165 9.44 25.16 -14.48
CA ILE A 165 8.99 23.76 -14.42
C ILE A 165 8.08 23.53 -13.22
N ASN A 166 7.21 22.53 -13.30
CA ASN A 166 6.48 21.96 -12.19
C ASN A 166 6.67 20.45 -12.25
N VAL A 167 7.18 19.83 -11.18
CA VAL A 167 7.32 18.37 -11.10
C VAL A 167 6.13 17.85 -10.31
N GLU A 168 5.17 17.28 -11.03
CA GLU A 168 3.93 16.74 -10.48
C GLU A 168 4.05 15.23 -10.25
N GLY A 169 3.15 14.70 -9.42
CA GLY A 169 3.06 13.26 -9.17
C GLY A 169 3.94 12.75 -8.03
N GLN A 170 4.30 13.65 -7.12
CA GLN A 170 5.05 13.39 -5.89
C GLN A 170 4.14 13.63 -4.68
N PRO A 171 4.43 13.03 -3.51
CA PRO A 171 3.57 13.11 -2.34
C PRO A 171 3.48 14.56 -1.86
N GLU A 172 2.31 15.01 -1.41
CA GLU A 172 2.12 16.40 -0.96
C GLU A 172 3.02 16.80 0.24
N ASN A 173 3.62 15.81 0.92
CA ASN A 173 4.45 15.99 2.12
C ASN A 173 5.98 15.89 1.86
N SER A 174 6.44 15.76 0.62
CA SER A 174 7.89 15.81 0.36
C SER A 174 8.41 17.25 0.33
N ASP A 175 9.30 17.60 1.27
CA ASP A 175 9.84 18.97 1.40
C ASP A 175 10.53 19.46 0.12
N THR A 176 11.43 18.66 -0.47
CA THR A 176 12.10 18.95 -1.74
C THR A 176 12.55 17.65 -2.40
N ILE A 177 12.62 17.63 -3.73
CA ILE A 177 13.25 16.55 -4.50
C ILE A 177 14.46 17.08 -5.27
N GLU A 178 15.47 16.24 -5.47
CA GLU A 178 16.61 16.55 -6.35
C GLU A 178 16.29 16.12 -7.77
N VAL A 179 16.44 17.04 -8.72
CA VAL A 179 16.22 16.80 -10.15
C VAL A 179 17.41 17.30 -10.95
N ASP A 180 17.72 16.60 -12.04
CA ASP A 180 18.79 16.96 -12.94
C ASP A 180 18.22 17.74 -14.13
N VAL A 181 18.67 18.98 -14.30
CA VAL A 181 18.11 19.93 -15.26
C VAL A 181 19.08 20.15 -16.42
N TYR A 182 18.61 19.85 -17.63
CA TYR A 182 19.30 20.17 -18.87
C TYR A 182 18.77 21.50 -19.39
N SER A 183 19.59 22.54 -19.38
CA SER A 183 19.17 23.88 -19.81
C SER A 183 20.15 24.48 -20.82
N ILE A 184 19.67 25.44 -21.60
CA ILE A 184 20.51 26.28 -22.48
C ILE A 184 20.52 27.73 -21.95
N PRO A 185 21.65 28.44 -22.08
CA PRO A 185 21.77 29.80 -21.59
C PRO A 185 20.83 30.77 -22.31
N ASN A 186 20.44 31.83 -21.59
CA ASN A 186 19.62 32.90 -22.13
C ASN A 186 20.34 33.67 -23.26
N GLY A 187 19.56 34.24 -24.18
CA GLY A 187 20.05 35.05 -25.29
C GLY A 187 19.96 34.32 -26.62
N SER A 188 21.03 34.40 -27.43
CA SER A 188 21.11 33.74 -28.74
C SER A 188 22.38 32.88 -28.80
N PRO A 189 22.48 31.83 -27.96
CA PRO A 189 23.64 30.95 -27.97
C PRO A 189 23.76 30.25 -29.32
N THR A 190 25.00 30.07 -29.75
CA THR A 190 25.38 29.27 -30.91
C THR A 190 25.01 27.80 -30.72
N LYS A 191 25.00 27.01 -31.80
CA LYS A 191 24.75 25.56 -31.71
C LYS A 191 25.76 24.87 -30.77
N GLN A 192 27.03 25.29 -30.82
CA GLN A 192 28.08 24.75 -29.95
C GLN A 192 27.84 25.08 -28.48
N GLU A 193 27.50 26.33 -28.14
CA GLU A 193 27.22 26.72 -26.75
C GLU A 193 26.01 25.97 -26.18
N LYS A 194 24.99 25.68 -27.01
CA LYS A 194 23.87 24.84 -26.60
C LYS A 194 24.31 23.40 -26.35
N GLN A 195 25.08 22.82 -27.26
CA GLN A 195 25.61 21.45 -27.11
C GLN A 195 26.46 21.32 -25.84
N ASP A 196 27.36 22.27 -25.60
CA ASP A 196 28.23 22.26 -24.41
C ASP A 196 27.40 22.37 -23.12
N SER A 197 26.30 23.15 -23.15
CA SER A 197 25.37 23.30 -22.02
C SER A 197 24.51 22.06 -21.76
N LEU A 198 24.15 21.31 -22.81
CA LEU A 198 23.37 20.08 -22.70
C LEU A 198 24.23 18.84 -22.38
N ALA A 199 25.55 18.95 -22.47
CA ALA A 199 26.47 17.86 -22.16
C ALA A 199 26.53 17.48 -20.67
N SER A 200 25.98 18.33 -19.79
CA SER A 200 25.87 18.05 -18.35
C SER A 200 24.60 18.68 -17.81
N ALA A 201 23.88 17.94 -16.97
CA ALA A 201 22.79 18.50 -16.19
C ALA A 201 23.32 19.31 -14.99
N GLU A 202 22.48 20.20 -14.49
CA GLU A 202 22.62 20.84 -13.17
C GLU A 202 21.61 20.22 -12.20
N THR A 203 22.10 19.67 -11.09
CA THR A 203 21.22 19.14 -10.02
C THR A 203 20.63 20.29 -9.21
N VAL A 204 19.31 20.36 -9.13
CA VAL A 204 18.56 21.41 -8.42
C VAL A 204 17.55 20.78 -7.46
N LYS A 205 17.32 21.41 -6.31
CA LYS A 205 16.24 21.05 -5.39
C LYS A 205 14.97 21.82 -5.76
N VAL A 206 13.88 21.09 -5.96
CA VAL A 206 12.58 21.67 -6.35
C VAL A 206 11.50 21.26 -5.35
N GLU A 207 10.58 22.18 -5.06
CA GLU A 207 9.36 21.86 -4.33
C GLU A 207 8.37 21.16 -5.27
N PRO A 208 7.92 19.93 -4.97
CA PRO A 208 6.99 19.24 -5.86
C PRO A 208 5.62 19.92 -5.93
N ASN A 209 4.92 19.69 -7.04
CA ASN A 209 3.61 20.27 -7.34
C ASN A 209 3.61 21.83 -7.33
N SER A 210 4.78 22.45 -7.39
CA SER A 210 4.99 23.90 -7.36
C SER A 210 5.82 24.37 -8.55
N ASN A 211 5.60 25.62 -8.96
CA ASN A 211 6.35 26.22 -10.06
C ASN A 211 7.73 26.68 -9.60
N GLU A 212 8.76 26.10 -10.18
CA GLU A 212 10.15 26.48 -9.97
C GLU A 212 10.70 27.26 -11.15
N ASN A 213 11.39 28.36 -10.85
CA ASN A 213 11.97 29.24 -11.87
C ASN A 213 13.48 29.03 -11.94
N LEU A 214 13.91 28.39 -13.02
CA LEU A 214 15.31 28.09 -13.29
C LEU A 214 15.92 29.09 -14.27
N SER A 215 17.25 29.14 -14.29
CA SER A 215 17.96 30.00 -15.22
C SER A 215 18.00 29.38 -16.63
N GLY A 216 17.92 30.22 -17.67
CA GLY A 216 17.97 29.77 -19.05
C GLY A 216 16.65 29.19 -19.58
N TRP A 217 16.74 28.43 -20.68
CA TRP A 217 15.64 27.62 -21.18
C TRP A 217 15.87 26.18 -20.80
N VAL A 218 14.94 25.62 -20.02
CA VAL A 218 14.97 24.20 -19.68
C VAL A 218 14.57 23.39 -20.92
N VAL A 219 15.44 22.47 -21.31
CA VAL A 219 15.26 21.55 -22.45
C VAL A 219 14.76 20.21 -21.96
N ALA A 220 15.30 19.68 -20.87
CA ALA A 220 14.83 18.44 -20.26
C ALA A 220 15.04 18.48 -18.74
N VAL A 221 14.30 17.62 -18.03
CA VAL A 221 14.46 17.39 -16.60
C VAL A 221 14.46 15.88 -16.37
N GLU A 222 15.43 15.40 -15.63
CA GLU A 222 15.54 14.02 -15.21
C GLU A 222 15.13 13.90 -13.74
N VAL A 223 14.17 13.00 -13.47
CA VAL A 223 13.61 12.76 -12.14
C VAL A 223 13.56 11.26 -11.91
N GLY A 224 14.29 10.77 -10.91
CA GLY A 224 14.31 9.34 -10.58
C GLY A 224 14.84 8.43 -11.71
N GLY A 225 15.65 8.98 -12.62
CA GLY A 225 16.20 8.28 -13.79
C GLY A 225 15.35 8.39 -15.06
N ASP A 226 14.13 8.93 -14.97
CA ASP A 226 13.28 9.19 -16.13
C ASP A 226 13.55 10.60 -16.66
N ILE A 227 13.78 10.73 -17.98
CA ILE A 227 14.06 12.01 -18.63
C ILE A 227 12.79 12.51 -19.33
N TYR A 228 12.36 13.71 -18.96
CA TYR A 228 11.25 14.41 -19.58
C TYR A 228 11.83 15.53 -20.44
N GLN A 229 11.56 15.51 -21.74
CA GLN A 229 11.96 16.55 -22.66
C GLN A 229 10.85 17.59 -22.83
N HIS A 230 11.23 18.87 -22.90
CA HIS A 230 10.33 19.96 -23.20
C HIS A 230 9.60 19.69 -24.53
N PRO A 231 8.25 19.75 -24.60
CA PRO A 231 7.47 19.30 -25.76
C PRO A 231 7.72 20.11 -27.03
N GLY A 232 8.20 21.33 -26.88
CA GLY A 232 8.64 22.18 -27.98
C GLY A 232 10.11 22.01 -28.41
N TRP A 233 10.93 21.20 -27.76
CA TRP A 233 12.33 21.04 -28.16
C TRP A 233 12.46 20.23 -29.45
N ASN A 234 13.41 20.62 -30.30
CA ASN A 234 13.78 19.90 -31.50
C ASN A 234 15.31 19.78 -31.55
N GLU A 235 15.81 18.55 -31.42
CA GLU A 235 17.24 18.23 -31.40
C GLU A 235 17.90 18.53 -32.75
N SER A 236 17.25 18.14 -33.86
CA SER A 236 17.79 18.32 -35.22
C SER A 236 18.05 19.79 -35.59
N THR A 237 17.27 20.72 -35.03
CA THR A 237 17.45 22.16 -35.23
C THR A 237 18.02 22.85 -33.99
N CYS A 238 18.27 22.12 -32.90
CA CYS A 238 18.75 22.61 -31.61
C CYS A 238 17.96 23.85 -31.14
N SER A 239 16.64 23.79 -31.24
CA SER A 239 15.78 24.96 -31.04
C SER A 239 14.37 24.62 -30.57
N PHE A 240 13.75 25.57 -29.85
CA PHE A 240 12.35 25.44 -29.44
C PHE A 240 11.38 25.84 -30.56
N HIS A 241 10.48 24.92 -30.89
CA HIS A 241 9.30 25.12 -31.72
C HIS A 241 8.06 25.30 -30.82
N ALA A 242 6.86 25.28 -31.39
CA ALA A 242 5.62 25.20 -30.62
C ALA A 242 5.33 23.72 -30.29
N PRO A 243 4.77 23.41 -29.11
CA PRO A 243 4.29 24.35 -28.08
C PRO A 243 5.42 24.91 -27.18
N LYS A 244 5.20 26.08 -26.57
CA LYS A 244 6.16 26.74 -25.66
C LYS A 244 6.00 26.37 -24.18
N GLN A 245 5.04 25.48 -23.90
CA GLN A 245 4.65 25.02 -22.58
C GLN A 245 3.86 23.72 -22.75
N GLY A 246 3.74 22.93 -21.70
CA GLY A 246 2.99 21.67 -21.70
C GLY A 246 3.71 20.56 -20.93
N PRO A 247 3.10 19.36 -20.88
CA PRO A 247 3.72 18.20 -20.26
C PRO A 247 4.98 17.81 -21.05
N GLY A 248 5.99 17.38 -20.31
CA GLY A 248 7.20 16.80 -20.86
C GLY A 248 6.92 15.50 -21.60
N VAL A 249 7.74 15.24 -22.60
CA VAL A 249 7.71 14.02 -23.39
C VAL A 249 8.80 13.10 -22.84
N PRO A 250 8.47 11.90 -22.33
CA PRO A 250 9.47 10.94 -21.89
C PRO A 250 10.42 10.58 -23.03
N VAL A 251 11.73 10.55 -22.76
CA VAL A 251 12.79 10.16 -23.69
C VAL A 251 13.80 9.25 -23.01
N ASP A 252 14.47 8.40 -23.80
CA ASP A 252 15.41 7.39 -23.27
C ASP A 252 16.83 7.92 -23.05
N SER A 253 17.11 9.15 -23.48
CA SER A 253 18.45 9.75 -23.43
C SER A 253 18.40 11.26 -23.21
N PRO A 254 19.45 11.85 -22.62
CA PRO A 254 19.57 13.30 -22.50
C PRO A 254 19.47 13.99 -23.86
N PRO A 255 18.90 15.22 -23.90
CA PRO A 255 18.76 15.97 -25.13
C PRO A 255 20.13 16.37 -25.68
N ASP A 256 20.29 16.30 -27.01
CA ASP A 256 21.48 16.79 -27.69
C ASP A 256 21.15 17.69 -28.89
N CYS A 257 22.20 18.13 -29.56
CA CYS A 257 22.15 18.91 -30.79
C CYS A 257 23.05 18.27 -31.86
N GLU A 258 22.77 17.04 -32.29
CA GLU A 258 23.43 16.42 -33.47
C GLU A 258 23.34 17.31 -34.73
#